data_AF-A0A7R8CL70-F1
#
_entry.id   AF-A0A7R8CL70-F1
#
_cell.length_a   1.000
_cell.length_b   1.000
_cell.length_c   1.000
_cell.angle_alpha   90.00
_cell.angle_beta   90.00
_cell.angle_gamma   90.00
#
_symmetry.space_group_name_H-M   'P 1'
#
loop_
_entity.id
_entity.type
_entity.pdbx_description
1 polymer ?
#
loop_
_entity_poly.entity_id
_entity_poly.type
_entity_poly.pdbx_seq_one_letter_code
_entity_poly.pdbx_strand_id
1 'polypeptide(L)'
;MGESSFPYSKGDATKALVFMISGDSTARWKQVVPNYFTPNAYDGSNIGRIIIDVFKMLYKVGIDIVNTFVDMRSQNLAMWKLFDINCEGKSQSMNKINNPAIPSNKLHFLAEIEIGEIFAPKMISFYLRRI
;
A
#
# COMPACT_ATOMS: atom_id res chain seq x y z
N MET A 1 18.83 13.91 14.02
CA MET A 1 17.76 13.05 13.45
C MET A 1 16.46 13.84 13.55
N GLY A 2 15.55 13.68 12.58
CA GLY A 2 14.23 14.31 12.63
C GLY A 2 13.24 13.47 13.44
N GLU A 3 12.15 14.06 13.90
CA GLU A 3 11.06 13.32 14.54
C GLU A 3 10.23 12.54 13.52
N SER A 4 9.63 11.43 13.94
CA SER A 4 8.68 10.69 13.14
C SER A 4 7.43 11.52 12.83
N SER A 5 7.03 11.54 11.55
CA SER A 5 5.73 12.06 11.12
C SER A 5 4.67 10.98 10.96
N PHE A 6 4.99 9.71 11.27
CA PHE A 6 4.06 8.59 11.12
C PHE A 6 2.93 8.68 12.15
N PRO A 7 1.66 8.72 11.70
CA PRO A 7 0.52 8.77 12.60
C PRO A 7 0.59 7.61 13.59
N TYR A 8 0.23 7.87 14.85
CA TYR A 8 0.15 6.85 15.90
C TYR A 8 1.49 6.26 16.38
N SER A 9 2.64 6.81 15.97
CA SER A 9 3.93 6.48 16.58
C SER A 9 4.73 7.74 16.91
N LYS A 10 5.49 7.71 18.01
CA LYS A 10 6.45 8.76 18.39
C LYS A 10 7.85 8.19 18.41
N GLY A 11 8.85 9.05 18.23
CA GLY A 11 10.27 8.70 18.31
C GLY A 11 11.06 9.24 17.12
N ASP A 12 12.35 8.95 17.12
CA ASP A 12 13.26 9.40 16.08
C ASP A 12 12.95 8.71 14.75
N ALA A 13 12.85 9.50 13.70
CA ALA A 13 12.72 9.00 12.34
C ALA A 13 13.99 8.26 11.94
N THR A 14 13.81 7.01 11.52
CA THR A 14 14.92 6.17 11.02
C THR A 14 14.78 5.82 9.55
N LYS A 15 13.55 5.83 9.02
CA LYS A 15 13.23 5.35 7.66
C LYS A 15 12.05 6.14 7.09
N ALA A 16 11.94 6.16 5.77
CA ALA A 16 10.79 6.76 5.09
C ALA A 16 9.80 5.68 4.61
N LEU A 17 8.51 5.93 4.83
CA LEU A 17 7.39 5.22 4.25
C LEU A 17 6.86 6.06 3.09
N VAL A 18 6.90 5.51 1.89
CA VAL A 18 6.49 6.20 0.67
C VAL A 18 5.34 5.44 0.04
N PHE A 19 4.29 6.16 -0.39
CA PHE A 19 3.27 5.63 -1.28
C PHE A 19 3.51 6.21 -2.68
N MET A 20 3.71 5.35 -3.67
CA MET A 20 3.72 5.78 -5.07
C MET A 20 2.41 5.37 -5.72
N ILE A 21 1.86 6.19 -6.59
CA ILE A 21 0.75 5.84 -7.47
C ILE A 21 1.28 5.83 -8.88
N SER A 22 0.90 4.83 -9.67
CA SER A 22 1.13 4.82 -11.11
C SER A 22 -0.18 4.91 -11.87
N GLY A 23 -0.15 5.44 -13.09
CA GLY A 23 -1.23 5.20 -14.04
C GLY A 23 -1.08 3.82 -14.69
N ASP A 24 -2.17 3.34 -15.29
CA ASP A 24 -2.20 2.03 -15.93
C ASP A 24 -1.38 1.96 -17.24
N SER A 25 -1.48 0.86 -18.00
CA SER A 25 -0.73 0.74 -19.27
C SER A 25 -1.07 1.80 -20.30
N THR A 26 -2.27 2.39 -20.23
CA THR A 26 -2.73 3.42 -21.16
C THR A 26 -2.28 4.81 -20.71
N ALA A 27 -2.03 5.00 -19.41
CA ALA A 27 -1.56 6.25 -18.81
C ALA A 27 -0.22 6.04 -18.08
N ARG A 28 0.91 6.31 -18.74
CA ARG A 28 2.25 6.11 -18.16
C ARG A 28 2.71 7.29 -17.31
N TRP A 29 2.16 7.41 -16.10
CA TRP A 29 2.63 8.38 -15.11
C TRP A 29 2.91 7.70 -13.77
N LYS A 30 3.75 8.33 -12.95
CA LYS A 30 4.01 7.93 -11.56
C LYS A 30 4.07 9.19 -10.71
N GLN A 31 3.44 9.17 -9.54
CA GLN A 31 3.46 10.26 -8.59
C GLN A 31 3.64 9.72 -7.19
N VAL A 32 4.51 10.37 -6.41
CA VAL A 32 4.64 10.11 -4.99
C VAL A 32 3.51 10.84 -4.24
N VAL A 33 2.83 10.12 -3.37
CA VAL A 33 1.66 10.54 -2.57
C VAL A 33 2.02 10.25 -1.08
N PRO A 34 1.44 10.95 -0.07
CA PRO A 34 2.19 11.50 1.06
C PRO A 34 3.13 10.52 1.74
N ASN A 35 4.35 10.98 2.02
CA ASN A 35 5.37 10.21 2.70
C ASN A 35 5.30 10.44 4.21
N TYR A 36 5.64 9.40 4.98
CA TYR A 36 5.77 9.47 6.42
C TYR A 36 7.17 9.07 6.86
N PHE A 37 7.75 9.80 7.79
CA PHE A 37 8.97 9.40 8.45
C PHE A 37 8.62 8.48 9.62
N THR A 38 9.14 7.26 9.59
CA THR A 38 8.81 6.20 10.53
C THR A 38 9.95 5.93 11.51
N PRO A 39 9.64 5.61 12.78
CA PRO A 39 10.63 5.04 13.69
C PRO A 39 10.97 3.61 13.27
N ASN A 40 11.97 3.01 13.90
CA ASN A 40 12.40 1.67 13.51
C ASN A 40 11.30 0.62 13.78
N ALA A 41 10.51 0.83 14.84
CA ALA A 41 9.40 -0.02 15.26
C ALA A 41 8.10 0.81 15.35
N TYR A 42 7.06 0.33 14.69
CA TYR A 42 5.70 0.86 14.75
C TYR A 42 4.72 -0.28 14.42
N ASP A 43 3.46 -0.13 14.81
CA ASP A 43 2.41 -1.09 14.46
C ASP A 43 2.04 -0.95 12.98
N GLY A 44 2.28 -2.01 12.21
CA GLY A 44 1.98 -2.08 10.78
C GLY A 44 0.48 -2.02 10.46
N SER A 45 -0.41 -2.30 11.42
CA SER A 45 -1.86 -2.12 11.24
C SER A 45 -2.23 -0.66 10.92
N ASN A 46 -1.42 0.30 11.39
CA ASN A 46 -1.61 1.72 11.09
C ASN A 46 -1.37 2.05 9.61
N ILE A 47 -0.55 1.27 8.89
CA ILE A 47 -0.38 1.42 7.45
C ILE A 47 -1.73 1.18 6.74
N GLY A 48 -2.47 0.14 7.15
CA GLY A 48 -3.77 -0.17 6.55
C GLY A 48 -4.80 0.95 6.71
N ARG A 49 -4.81 1.60 7.88
CA ARG A 49 -5.67 2.78 8.13
C ARG A 49 -5.33 3.94 7.21
N ILE A 50 -4.04 4.26 7.08
CA ILE A 50 -3.54 5.32 6.19
C ILE A 50 -3.91 5.01 4.73
N ILE A 51 -3.74 3.76 4.30
CA ILE A 51 -4.06 3.33 2.94
C ILE A 51 -5.54 3.52 2.61
N ILE A 52 -6.45 3.19 3.54
CA ILE A 52 -7.89 3.42 3.35
C ILE A 52 -8.17 4.92 3.12
N ASP A 53 -7.56 5.79 3.92
CA ASP A 53 -7.74 7.23 3.78
C ASP A 53 -7.19 7.76 2.45
N VAL A 54 -6.02 7.25 2.04
CA VAL A 54 -5.41 7.58 0.74
C VAL A 54 -6.32 7.15 -0.42
N PHE A 55 -6.87 5.94 -0.40
CA PHE A 55 -7.81 5.49 -1.44
C PHE A 55 -9.05 6.37 -1.52
N LYS A 56 -9.62 6.74 -0.38
CA LYS A 56 -10.78 7.65 -0.33
C LYS A 56 -10.44 9.04 -0.88
N MET A 57 -9.24 9.56 -0.58
CA MET A 57 -8.79 10.84 -1.12
C MET A 57 -8.58 10.79 -2.64
N LEU A 58 -8.00 9.70 -3.14
CA LEU A 58 -7.77 9.52 -4.58
C LEU A 58 -9.06 9.37 -5.36
N TYR A 59 -10.01 8.64 -4.80
CA TYR A 59 -11.33 8.52 -5.39
C TYR A 59 -12.02 9.88 -5.51
N LYS A 60 -11.90 10.76 -4.51
CA LYS A 60 -12.46 12.13 -4.56
C LYS A 60 -11.87 12.99 -5.67
N VAL A 61 -10.62 12.74 -6.09
CA VAL A 61 -9.99 13.43 -7.23
C VAL A 61 -10.18 12.69 -8.56
N GLY A 62 -11.02 11.65 -8.59
CA GLY A 62 -11.37 10.89 -9.80
C GLY A 62 -10.40 9.76 -10.15
N ILE A 63 -9.53 9.35 -9.21
CA ILE A 63 -8.59 8.23 -9.41
C ILE A 63 -9.14 6.99 -8.70
N ASP A 64 -9.54 5.98 -9.46
CA ASP A 64 -9.95 4.68 -8.91
C ASP A 64 -8.76 3.73 -8.78
N ILE A 65 -8.63 3.08 -7.63
CA ILE A 65 -7.52 2.16 -7.34
C ILE A 65 -8.01 0.73 -7.45
N VAL A 66 -7.36 -0.02 -8.34
CA VAL A 66 -7.72 -1.43 -8.62
C VAL A 66 -6.76 -2.41 -7.95
N ASN A 67 -5.47 -2.08 -7.89
CA ASN A 67 -4.43 -2.98 -7.40
C ASN A 67 -3.49 -2.27 -6.40
N THR A 68 -2.95 -3.03 -5.45
CA THR A 68 -1.97 -2.56 -4.47
C THR A 68 -0.78 -3.53 -4.48
N PHE A 69 0.45 -2.99 -4.56
CA PHE A 69 1.68 -3.78 -4.50
C PHE A 69 2.38 -3.51 -3.18
N VAL A 70 2.72 -4.58 -2.48
CA VAL A 70 3.31 -4.44 -1.15
C VAL A 70 4.38 -5.50 -0.98
N ASP A 71 5.53 -5.10 -0.42
CA ASP A 71 6.55 -6.06 0.01
C ASP A 71 6.01 -6.97 1.14
N MET A 72 6.68 -8.10 1.37
CA MET A 72 6.29 -9.06 2.40
C MET A 72 6.97 -8.84 3.76
N ARG A 73 7.38 -7.61 4.10
CA ARG A 73 7.99 -7.33 5.41
C ARG A 73 6.96 -7.37 6.53
N SER A 74 7.42 -7.57 7.77
CA SER A 74 6.56 -7.80 8.94
C SER A 74 5.52 -6.70 9.19
N GLN A 75 5.84 -5.43 8.94
CA GLN A 75 4.88 -4.33 9.07
C GLN A 75 3.75 -4.43 8.03
N ASN A 76 4.09 -4.83 6.80
CA ASN A 76 3.12 -4.98 5.72
C ASN A 76 2.26 -6.23 5.88
N LEU A 77 2.84 -7.31 6.41
CA LEU A 77 2.08 -8.49 6.80
C LEU A 77 1.07 -8.19 7.93
N ALA A 78 1.40 -7.29 8.86
CA ALA A 78 0.44 -6.85 9.89
C ALA A 78 -0.74 -6.09 9.27
N MET A 79 -0.49 -5.25 8.27
CA MET A 79 -1.55 -4.63 7.47
C MET A 79 -2.37 -5.66 6.68
N TRP A 80 -1.73 -6.67 6.08
CA TRP A 80 -2.44 -7.73 5.35
C TRP A 80 -3.40 -8.47 6.27
N LYS A 81 -2.96 -8.82 7.48
CA LYS A 81 -3.81 -9.43 8.52
C LYS A 81 -5.00 -8.54 8.89
N LEU A 82 -4.82 -7.21 8.96
CA LEU A 82 -5.92 -6.28 9.21
C LEU A 82 -7.01 -6.35 8.12
N PHE A 83 -6.62 -6.63 6.88
CA PHE A 83 -7.50 -6.77 5.73
C PHE A 83 -7.97 -8.20 5.47
N ASP A 84 -7.65 -9.14 6.36
CA ASP A 84 -7.88 -10.57 6.17
C ASP A 84 -7.28 -11.10 4.85
N ILE A 85 -6.14 -10.53 4.46
CA ILE A 85 -5.38 -10.94 3.28
C ILE A 85 -4.46 -12.10 3.68
N ASN A 86 -4.71 -13.27 3.11
CA ASN A 86 -4.01 -14.50 3.44
C ASN A 86 -3.83 -15.41 2.21
N CYS A 87 -2.76 -16.21 2.26
CA CYS A 87 -2.50 -17.29 1.32
C CYS A 87 -2.55 -18.60 2.10
N GLU A 88 -3.75 -19.14 2.30
CA GLU A 88 -3.91 -20.44 2.94
C GLU A 88 -3.74 -21.58 1.93
N GLY A 89 -2.94 -22.59 2.27
CA GLY A 89 -2.51 -23.63 1.32
C GLY A 89 -3.60 -24.58 0.80
N LYS A 90 -4.75 -24.69 1.48
CA LYS A 90 -5.89 -25.55 1.09
C LYS A 90 -7.21 -24.78 0.84
N SER A 91 -7.22 -23.48 1.13
CA SER A 91 -8.38 -22.58 1.01
C SER A 91 -8.27 -21.73 -0.25
N GLN A 92 -9.36 -21.07 -0.67
CA GLN A 92 -9.23 -19.99 -1.65
C GLN A 92 -8.37 -18.87 -1.05
N SER A 93 -7.37 -18.40 -1.80
CA SER A 93 -6.56 -17.26 -1.39
C SER A 93 -7.42 -16.00 -1.27
N MET A 94 -7.31 -15.33 -0.12
CA MET A 94 -7.98 -14.06 0.12
C MET A 94 -6.99 -12.94 -0.18
N ASN A 95 -7.04 -12.43 -1.41
CA ASN A 95 -6.13 -11.39 -1.90
C ASN A 95 -6.85 -10.10 -2.31
N LYS A 96 -8.08 -9.90 -1.83
CA LYS A 96 -8.91 -8.78 -2.24
C LYS A 96 -9.85 -8.32 -1.13
N ILE A 97 -10.14 -7.02 -1.12
CA ILE A 97 -11.16 -6.42 -0.26
C ILE A 97 -12.20 -5.66 -1.10
N ASN A 98 -13.32 -5.29 -0.50
CA ASN A 98 -14.21 -4.29 -1.09
C ASN A 98 -13.48 -2.95 -1.13
N ASN A 99 -13.55 -2.24 -2.26
CA ASN A 99 -12.92 -0.93 -2.37
C ASN A 99 -13.57 0.02 -1.33
N PRO A 100 -12.77 0.66 -0.45
CA PRO A 100 -13.28 1.43 0.67
C PRO A 100 -13.97 2.74 0.26
N ALA A 101 -13.81 3.16 -1.01
CA ALA A 101 -14.53 4.27 -1.59
C ALA A 101 -15.74 3.80 -2.42
N ILE A 102 -15.65 2.63 -3.07
CA ILE A 102 -16.70 2.07 -3.94
C ILE A 102 -16.96 0.60 -3.57
N PRO A 103 -17.99 0.29 -2.77
CA PRO A 103 -18.23 -1.09 -2.33
C PRO A 103 -18.50 -2.11 -3.45
N SER A 104 -18.94 -1.67 -4.64
CA SER A 104 -19.17 -2.53 -5.80
C SER A 104 -17.87 -3.03 -6.45
N ASN A 105 -16.76 -2.32 -6.25
CA ASN A 105 -15.47 -2.65 -6.84
C ASN A 105 -14.62 -3.43 -5.84
N LYS A 106 -13.70 -4.24 -6.37
CA LYS A 106 -12.73 -4.99 -5.58
C LYS A 106 -11.36 -4.34 -5.71
N LEU A 107 -10.66 -4.26 -4.59
CA LEU A 107 -9.26 -3.88 -4.54
C LEU A 107 -8.42 -5.13 -4.32
N HIS A 108 -7.41 -5.35 -5.17
CA HIS A 108 -6.54 -6.51 -5.09
C HIS A 108 -5.21 -6.17 -4.41
N PHE A 109 -4.77 -7.05 -3.51
CA PHE A 109 -3.46 -7.01 -2.87
C PHE A 109 -2.55 -8.01 -3.57
N LEU A 110 -1.42 -7.52 -4.08
CA LEU A 110 -0.44 -8.29 -4.80
C LEU A 110 0.91 -8.14 -4.10
N ALA A 111 1.61 -9.26 -3.94
CA ALA A 111 2.97 -9.21 -3.46
C ALA A 111 3.86 -8.56 -4.51
N GLU A 112 4.72 -7.65 -4.07
CA GLU A 112 5.80 -7.16 -4.93
C GLU A 112 6.82 -8.30 -5.14
N ILE A 113 7.03 -8.68 -6.40
CA ILE A 113 8.10 -9.60 -6.78
C ILE A 113 9.30 -8.73 -7.17
N GLU A 114 10.39 -8.79 -6.41
CA GLU A 114 11.68 -8.21 -6.81
C GLU A 114 12.25 -9.07 -7.96
N ILE A 115 11.79 -8.83 -9.19
CA ILE A 115 12.54 -9.19 -10.38
C ILE A 115 13.28 -7.92 -10.79
N GLY A 116 14.61 -7.95 -10.77
CA GLY A 116 15.45 -6.88 -11.28
C GLY A 116 14.92 -6.40 -12.62
N GLU A 117 14.50 -5.13 -12.66
CA GLU A 117 14.01 -4.41 -13.83
C GLU A 117 13.05 -5.17 -14.76
N ILE A 118 11.76 -5.36 -14.42
CA ILE A 118 10.77 -5.72 -15.46
C ILE A 118 9.43 -4.99 -15.33
N PHE A 119 9.14 -4.24 -16.40
CA PHE A 119 7.83 -3.88 -16.96
C PHE A 119 6.71 -4.89 -16.65
N ALA A 120 5.61 -4.45 -16.05
CA ALA A 120 4.34 -5.17 -16.13
C ALA A 120 3.23 -4.20 -16.60
N PRO A 121 2.48 -4.57 -17.65
CA PRO A 121 1.43 -3.73 -18.24
C PRO A 121 0.15 -3.83 -17.40
N LYS A 122 -0.57 -2.69 -17.31
CA LYS A 122 -1.92 -2.51 -16.72
C LYS A 122 -1.92 -2.39 -15.20
N MET A 123 -1.63 -1.22 -14.65
CA MET A 123 -1.58 -1.11 -13.18
C MET A 123 -1.57 0.31 -12.64
N ILE A 124 -2.57 0.64 -11.83
CA ILE A 124 -2.39 1.63 -10.77
C ILE A 124 -1.80 0.88 -9.59
N SER A 125 -0.50 1.09 -9.33
CA SER A 125 0.28 0.40 -8.31
C SER A 125 0.55 1.34 -7.16
N PHE A 126 0.15 0.94 -5.97
CA PHE A 126 0.73 1.45 -4.73
C PHE A 126 2.10 0.80 -4.58
N TYR A 127 3.19 1.56 -4.61
CA TYR A 127 4.47 1.05 -4.11
C TYR A 127 4.66 1.50 -2.69
N LEU A 128 4.87 0.55 -1.79
CA LEU A 128 5.30 0.81 -0.43
C LEU A 128 6.76 0.42 -0.27
N ARG A 129 7.66 1.33 -0.67
CA ARG A 129 9.11 1.10 -0.54
C ARG A 129 9.61 1.77 0.74
N ARG A 130 10.15 0.97 1.65
CA ARG A 130 10.90 1.44 2.83
C ARG A 130 12.30 1.85 2.35
N ILE A 131 12.60 3.14 2.33
CA ILE A 131 13.95 3.67 2.08
C ILE A 131 14.62 3.93 3.43
#